data_AF-A0A2R5EUY7-F1
#
_entry.id   AF-A0A2R5EUY7-F1
#
_cell.length_a   1.000
_cell.length_b   1.000
_cell.length_c   1.000
_cell.angle_alpha   90.00
_cell.angle_beta   90.00
_cell.angle_gamma   90.00
#
_symmetry.space_group_name_H-M   'P 1'
#
loop_
_entity.id
_entity.type
_entity.pdbx_description
1 polymer ?
#
loop_
_entity_poly.entity_id
_entity_poly.type
_entity_poly.pdbx_seq_one_letter_code
_entity_poly.pdbx_strand_id
1 'polypeptide(L)' 'MSELNRCAYCRTERPANEMKSGKIIFRDRHPMTRKAIVNSKTNQYCADKPCHGHDQMAHEG' A
#
# COMPACT_ATOMS: atom_id res chain seq x y z
N MET A 1 10.38 4.67 -23.06
CA MET A 1 9.95 5.40 -21.85
C MET A 1 10.04 4.42 -20.70
N SER A 2 10.81 4.72 -19.64
CA SER A 2 10.79 3.92 -18.42
C SER A 2 9.47 4.19 -17.68
N GLU A 3 8.65 3.17 -17.47
CA GLU A 3 7.44 3.29 -16.66
C GLU A 3 7.83 3.64 -15.22
N LEU A 4 7.56 4.90 -14.85
CA LEU A 4 7.72 5.37 -13.49
C LEU A 4 6.44 5.05 -12.73
N ASN A 5 6.61 4.30 -11.63
CA ASN A 5 5.55 3.98 -10.70
C ASN A 5 5.70 4.83 -9.44
N ARG A 6 4.58 5.12 -8.80
CA ARG A 6 4.54 5.98 -7.61
C ARG A 6 4.37 5.14 -6.34
N CYS A 7 5.25 5.33 -5.37
CA CYS A 7 5.14 4.69 -4.06
C CYS A 7 3.84 5.11 -3.35
N ALA A 8 3.05 4.15 -2.87
CA ALA A 8 1.78 4.43 -2.20
C ALA A 8 1.94 5.20 -0.86
N TYR A 9 3.07 5.01 -0.16
CA TYR A 9 3.34 5.66 1.12
C TYR A 9 4.07 7.01 0.94
N CYS A 10 5.32 7.00 0.48
CA CYS A 10 6.16 8.20 0.41
C CYS A 10 5.98 9.02 -0.88
N ARG A 11 5.11 8.58 -1.80
CA ARG A 11 4.75 9.28 -3.04
C ARG A 11 5.89 9.54 -4.04
N THR A 12 7.08 9.02 -3.80
CA THR A 12 8.24 9.08 -4.72
C THR A 12 7.95 8.29 -6.00
N GLU A 13 8.34 8.85 -7.13
CA GLU A 13 8.27 8.20 -8.44
C GLU A 13 9.59 7.50 -8.74
N ARG A 14 9.52 6.22 -9.09
CA ARG A 14 10.68 5.37 -9.34
C ARG A 14 10.40 4.41 -10.49
N PRO A 15 11.43 3.98 -11.23
CA PRO A 15 11.24 2.96 -12.25
C PRO A 15 10.74 1.66 -11.62
N ALA A 16 9.93 0.90 -12.36
CA ALA A 16 9.26 -0.29 -11.85
C ALA A 16 10.19 -1.35 -11.23
N ASN A 17 11.45 -1.42 -11.66
CA ASN A 17 12.47 -2.33 -11.12
C ASN A 17 12.98 -1.95 -9.71
N GLU A 18 12.80 -0.70 -9.28
CA GLU A 18 13.13 -0.21 -7.93
C GLU A 18 11.93 -0.27 -6.97
N MET A 19 10.84 -0.87 -7.41
CA MET A 19 9.61 -0.99 -6.65
C MET A 19 9.31 -2.45 -6.32
N LYS A 20 8.65 -2.65 -5.18
CA LYS A 20 8.11 -3.94 -4.75
C LYS A 20 6.61 -3.83 -4.58
N SER A 21 5.90 -4.88 -4.95
CA SER A 21 4.48 -5.03 -4.61
C SER A 21 4.34 -5.42 -3.14
N GLY A 22 3.45 -4.74 -2.43
CA GLY A 22 3.12 -5.03 -1.04
C GLY A 22 1.61 -5.15 -0.88
N LYS A 23 1.15 -6.21 -0.21
CA LYS A 23 -0.25 -6.35 0.20
C LYS A 23 -0.39 -5.80 1.61
N ILE A 24 -1.34 -4.91 1.82
CA ILE A 24 -1.72 -4.46 3.16
C ILE A 24 -3.12 -4.95 3.50
N ILE A 25 -3.32 -5.24 4.78
CA ILE A 25 -4.57 -5.76 5.34
C ILE A 25 -5.06 -4.73 6.34
N PHE A 26 -6.32 -4.32 6.23
CA PHE A 26 -6.87 -3.26 7.06
C PHE A 26 -8.31 -3.59 7.48
N ARG A 27 -8.71 -3.08 8.64
CA ARG A 27 -10.10 -3.13 9.08
C ARG A 27 -10.88 -2.03 8.38
N ASP A 28 -11.98 -2.40 7.78
CA ASP A 28 -12.89 -1.48 7.11
C ASP A 28 -14.33 -1.76 7.57
N ARG A 29 -15.28 -0.93 7.15
CA ARG A 29 -16.70 -1.16 7.36
C ARG A 29 -17.35 -1.38 6.01
N HIS A 30 -18.13 -2.46 5.91
CA HIS A 30 -18.93 -2.69 4.70
C HIS A 30 -19.85 -1.47 4.46
N PRO A 31 -19.83 -0.84 3.26
CA PRO A 31 -20.50 0.44 3.02
C PRO A 31 -22.01 0.38 3.27
N MET A 32 -22.65 -0.75 2.91
CA MET A 32 -24.09 -0.96 3.11
C MET A 32 -24.47 -1.44 4.52
N THR A 33 -23.80 -2.47 5.04
CA THR A 33 -24.22 -3.13 6.30
C THR A 33 -23.54 -2.57 7.54
N ARG A 34 -22.54 -1.69 7.37
CA ARG A 34 -21.68 -1.10 8.42
C ARG A 34 -20.94 -2.09 9.32
N LYS A 35 -21.02 -3.39 9.02
CA LYS A 35 -20.31 -4.45 9.73
C LYS A 35 -18.80 -4.32 9.51
N ALA A 36 -18.03 -4.62 10.55
CA ALA A 36 -16.58 -4.69 10.46
C ALA A 36 -16.17 -5.81 9.51
N ILE A 37 -15.31 -5.49 8.56
CA ILE A 37 -14.72 -6.43 7.61
C ILE A 37 -13.20 -6.29 7.62
N VAL A 38 -12.51 -7.37 7.27
CA VAL A 38 -11.08 -7.34 6.98
C VAL A 38 -10.94 -7.23 5.47
N ASN A 39 -10.37 -6.13 5.00
CA ASN A 39 -10.13 -5.88 3.59
C ASN A 39 -8.62 -5.91 3.31
N SER A 40 -8.24 -6.01 2.04
CA SER A 40 -6.84 -5.94 1.63
C SER A 40 -6.68 -5.22 0.31
N LYS A 41 -5.58 -4.48 0.16
CA LYS A 41 -5.20 -3.83 -1.10
C LYS A 41 -3.73 -4.12 -1.39
N THR A 42 -3.39 -4.24 -2.67
CA THR A 42 -2.01 -4.42 -3.14
C THR A 42 -1.56 -3.14 -3.82
N ASN A 43 -0.42 -2.61 -3.39
CA ASN A 43 0.14 -1.35 -3.86
C ASN A 43 1.63 -1.52 -4.19
N GLN A 44 2.17 -0.52 -4.88
CA GLN A 44 3.60 -0.42 -5.18
C GLN A 44 4.31 0.40 -4.09
N TYR A 45 5.43 -0.11 -3.61
CA TYR A 45 6.26 0.53 -2.58
C TYR A 45 7.72 0.57 -3.01
N CYS A 46 8.49 1.49 -2.43
CA CYS A 46 9.94 1.50 -2.62
C CYS A 46 10.56 0.18 -2.13
N ALA A 47 11.42 -0.44 -2.95
CA ALA A 47 12.05 -1.72 -2.60
C ALA A 47 13.03 -1.56 -1.42
N ASP A 48 13.80 -0.48 -1.44
CA ASP A 48 14.87 -0.09 -0.51
C ASP A 48 14.37 0.51 0.82
N LYS A 49 13.11 0.95 0.91
CA LYS A 49 12.55 1.59 2.10
C LYS A 49 11.50 0.72 2.80
N PRO A 50 11.31 0.88 4.12
CA PRO A 50 10.25 0.20 4.88
C PRO A 50 8.84 0.79 4.62
N CYS A 51 8.59 1.42 3.47
CA CYS A 51 7.33 2.08 3.12
C CYS A 51 6.10 1.17 3.25
N HIS A 52 6.22 -0.09 2.85
CA HIS A 52 5.12 -1.06 2.96
C HIS A 52 4.76 -1.34 4.42
N GLY A 53 5.76 -1.54 5.29
CA GLY A 53 5.53 -1.76 6.72
C GLY A 53 4.91 -0.54 7.40
N HIS A 54 5.37 0.67 7.05
CA HIS A 54 4.76 1.90 7.57
C HIS A 54 3.30 2.08 7.15
N ASP A 55 2.95 1.71 5.91
CA ASP A 55 1.58 1.75 5.43
C ASP A 55 0.67 0.74 6.15
N GLN A 56 1.18 -0.48 6.43
CA GLN A 56 0.46 -1.46 7.25
C GLN A 56 0.17 -0.91 8.65
N MET A 57 1.18 -0.36 9.34
CA MET A 57 1.01 0.19 10.70
C MET A 57 0.04 1.38 10.73
N ALA A 58 0.07 2.25 9.72
CA ALA A 58 -0.85 3.39 9.62
C ALA A 58 -2.32 2.98 9.46
N HIS A 59 -2.58 1.75 8.98
CA HIS A 59 -3.91 1.18 8.84
C HIS A 59 -4.34 0.31 10.04
N GLU A 60 -3.44 0.04 10.97
CA GLU A 60 -3.69 -0.75 12.19
C GLU A 60 -3.83 0.11 13.46
N GLY A 61 -3.28 1.33 13.47
CA GLY A 61 -3.40 2.31 14.55
C GLY A 61 -4.71 3.08 14.53
#